data_AF-A0AAV4LV32-F1
#
_entry.id   AF-A0AAV4LV32-F1
#
_cell.length_a   1.000
_cell.length_b   1.000
_cell.length_c   1.000
_cell.angle_alpha   90.00
_cell.angle_beta   90.00
_cell.angle_gamma   90.00
#
_symmetry.space_group_name_H-M   'P 1'
#
loop_
_entity.id
_entity.type
_entity.pdbx_description
1 polymer ?
#
loop_
_entity_poly.entity_id
_entity_poly.type
_entity_poly.pdbx_seq_one_letter_code
_entity_poly.pdbx_strand_id
1 'polypeptide(L)'
;MAEEKRHNKYRRDKPWDDDTVDHWKIEPFPEAENKPPLLEESSFATLFPKYREKYLQSVWGDVKRALAAYHIKCELDLVEGSMTVFTTKKTWDPYIIIKARDMLKLLARSVPFPQAKRILEDDVFCDIVKIGGILRNKEKFVKRRQRLVGPGGSTLKALELLTRCYILTQGQTVSIIGSIKGIKIARRIVEDCMKNIHPVYHIKELMIKRELEKDETLKNVGFAY
;
A
#
# COMPACT_ATOMS: atom_id res chain seq x y z
N MET A 1 21.56 -32.97 -41.16
CA MET A 1 20.18 -32.58 -40.82
C MET A 1 20.09 -32.55 -39.30
N ALA A 2 19.89 -31.38 -38.69
CA ALA A 2 19.85 -31.27 -37.24
C ALA A 2 18.46 -31.69 -36.74
N GLU A 3 18.41 -32.71 -35.88
CA GLU A 3 17.20 -33.19 -35.22
C GLU A 3 16.64 -32.09 -34.29
N GLU A 4 15.44 -31.59 -34.60
CA GLU A 4 14.72 -30.67 -33.72
C GLU A 4 14.40 -31.35 -32.39
N LYS A 5 14.98 -30.83 -31.31
CA LYS A 5 14.68 -31.26 -29.94
C LYS A 5 13.19 -31.00 -29.65
N ARG A 6 12.39 -32.07 -29.65
CA ARG A 6 10.96 -32.03 -29.25
C ARG A 6 10.84 -31.75 -27.74
N HIS A 7 10.88 -30.48 -27.37
CA HIS A 7 10.70 -30.01 -25.99
C HIS A 7 9.27 -30.16 -25.43
N ASN A 8 8.30 -30.65 -26.22
CA ASN A 8 6.89 -30.74 -25.84
C ASN A 8 6.36 -32.17 -25.63
N LYS A 9 7.21 -33.20 -25.52
CA LYS A 9 6.78 -34.61 -25.46
C LYS A 9 5.85 -34.97 -24.28
N TYR A 10 5.77 -34.09 -23.26
CA TYR A 10 4.93 -34.26 -22.07
C TYR A 10 3.94 -33.11 -21.82
N ARG A 11 3.85 -32.12 -22.72
CA ARG A 11 2.91 -31.01 -22.58
C ARG A 11 1.55 -31.47 -23.09
N ARG A 12 0.69 -31.92 -22.17
CA ARG A 12 -0.71 -32.27 -22.47
C ARG A 12 -1.51 -31.00 -22.71
N ASP A 13 -2.51 -31.08 -23.57
CA ASP A 13 -3.49 -30.00 -23.74
C ASP A 13 -4.19 -29.76 -22.40
N LYS A 14 -4.21 -28.50 -21.98
CA LYS A 14 -4.87 -28.04 -20.77
C LYS A 14 -6.09 -27.23 -21.20
N PRO A 15 -7.26 -27.87 -21.42
CA PRO A 15 -8.49 -27.16 -21.80
C PRO A 15 -9.02 -26.18 -20.73
N TRP A 16 -8.30 -26.01 -19.61
CA TRP A 16 -8.58 -25.05 -18.55
C TRP A 16 -7.56 -23.90 -18.50
N ASP A 17 -6.56 -23.90 -19.38
CA ASP A 17 -5.43 -22.96 -19.45
C ASP A 17 -5.38 -22.43 -20.90
N ASP A 18 -6.46 -21.75 -21.29
CA ASP A 18 -6.59 -21.04 -22.57
C ASP A 18 -6.07 -19.60 -22.44
N ASP A 19 -5.60 -19.01 -23.54
CA ASP A 19 -5.12 -17.61 -23.59
C ASP A 19 -6.20 -16.56 -23.24
N THR A 20 -7.46 -17.00 -23.09
CA THR A 20 -8.61 -16.17 -22.65
C THR A 20 -8.75 -16.10 -21.13
N VAL A 21 -8.09 -16.97 -20.36
CA VAL A 21 -8.19 -17.03 -18.90
C VAL A 21 -7.24 -16.00 -18.28
N ASP A 22 -7.79 -14.97 -17.63
CA ASP A 22 -7.01 -14.03 -16.84
C ASP A 22 -6.63 -14.66 -15.49
N HIS A 23 -5.48 -15.33 -15.48
CA HIS A 23 -4.89 -15.99 -14.32
C HIS A 23 -4.60 -15.04 -13.14
N TRP A 24 -4.65 -13.72 -13.35
CA TRP A 24 -4.33 -12.70 -12.34
C TRP A 24 -5.56 -11.96 -11.83
N LYS A 25 -6.75 -12.35 -12.28
CA LYS A 25 -8.00 -11.77 -11.79
C LYS A 25 -8.21 -12.18 -10.33
N ILE A 26 -8.32 -11.20 -9.45
CA ILE A 26 -8.61 -11.42 -8.03
C ILE A 26 -10.12 -11.60 -7.90
N GLU A 27 -10.55 -12.79 -7.54
CA GLU A 27 -11.95 -13.05 -7.23
C GLU A 27 -12.23 -12.69 -5.76
N PRO A 28 -13.36 -12.03 -5.46
CA PRO A 28 -13.72 -11.72 -4.09
C PRO A 28 -13.96 -13.03 -3.35
N PHE A 29 -13.31 -13.21 -2.21
CA PHE A 29 -13.62 -14.33 -1.33
C PHE A 29 -14.97 -14.01 -0.65
N PRO A 30 -16.02 -14.84 -0.75
CA PRO A 30 -17.28 -14.61 -0.06
C PRO A 30 -17.33 -15.37 1.27
N GLU A 31 -18.12 -14.87 2.22
CA GLU A 31 -18.27 -15.49 3.56
C GLU A 31 -18.72 -16.96 3.49
N ALA A 32 -19.49 -17.33 2.45
CA ALA A 32 -19.97 -18.70 2.24
C ALA A 32 -18.87 -19.74 1.97
N GLU A 33 -17.70 -19.30 1.48
CA GLU A 33 -16.56 -20.17 1.17
C GLU A 33 -15.68 -20.45 2.40
N ASN A 34 -15.93 -19.78 3.54
CA ASN A 34 -15.20 -20.03 4.78
C ASN A 34 -15.68 -21.31 5.49
N LYS A 35 -15.27 -22.47 4.98
CA LYS A 35 -15.46 -23.77 5.64
C LYS A 35 -14.15 -24.57 5.60
N PRO A 36 -13.58 -24.98 6.76
CA PRO A 36 -14.01 -24.77 8.16
C PRO A 36 -13.60 -23.40 8.74
N PRO A 37 -14.20 -22.94 9.87
CA PRO A 37 -13.83 -21.69 10.52
C PRO A 37 -12.38 -21.70 11.05
N LEU A 38 -11.83 -20.51 11.31
CA LEU A 38 -10.50 -20.36 11.89
C LEU A 38 -10.40 -21.09 13.24
N LEU A 39 -9.39 -21.97 13.34
CA LEU A 39 -9.12 -22.77 14.54
C LEU A 39 -8.44 -21.95 15.65
N GLU A 40 -7.52 -21.06 15.24
CA GLU A 40 -6.69 -20.28 16.15
C GLU A 40 -6.96 -18.77 16.03
N GLU A 41 -6.76 -18.07 17.14
CA GLU A 41 -6.84 -16.62 17.21
C GLU A 41 -5.50 -16.00 16.81
N SER A 42 -5.54 -15.07 15.86
CA SER A 42 -4.40 -14.25 15.45
C SER A 42 -4.58 -12.85 16.00
N SER A 43 -3.52 -12.29 16.59
CA SER A 43 -3.55 -10.94 17.13
C SER A 43 -2.35 -10.11 16.68
N PHE A 44 -2.56 -8.81 16.48
CA PHE A 44 -1.50 -7.85 16.20
C PHE A 44 -1.71 -6.58 16.99
N ALA A 45 -0.63 -6.10 17.62
CA ALA A 45 -0.60 -4.83 18.32
C ALA A 45 0.29 -3.81 17.59
N THR A 46 -0.07 -2.53 17.66
CA THR A 46 0.73 -1.41 17.13
C THR A 46 0.70 -0.24 18.11
N LEU A 47 1.87 0.23 18.51
CA LEU A 47 2.01 1.42 19.34
C LEU A 47 1.74 2.70 18.54
N PHE A 48 1.14 3.69 19.19
CA PHE A 48 0.93 5.03 18.62
C PHE A 48 1.54 6.11 19.52
N PRO A 49 1.95 7.24 18.95
CA PRO A 49 2.53 8.33 19.73
C PRO A 49 1.44 9.10 20.48
N LYS A 50 1.77 9.61 21.68
CA LYS A 50 0.84 10.32 22.58
C LYS A 50 0.02 11.44 21.93
N TYR A 51 0.62 12.21 21.01
CA TYR A 51 -0.12 13.29 20.33
C TYR A 51 -1.27 12.78 19.44
N ARG A 52 -1.26 11.50 19.07
CA ARG A 52 -2.27 10.88 18.20
C ARG A 52 -3.50 10.39 18.97
N GLU A 53 -3.37 10.25 20.29
CA GLU A 53 -4.39 9.69 21.20
C GLU A 53 -5.77 10.34 21.04
N LYS A 54 -5.86 11.68 21.14
CA LYS A 54 -7.14 12.41 21.05
C LYS A 54 -7.91 12.12 19.75
N TYR A 55 -7.17 12.03 18.64
CA TYR A 55 -7.77 11.70 17.35
C TYR A 55 -8.24 10.25 17.31
N LEU A 56 -7.43 9.31 17.81
CA LEU A 56 -7.79 7.90 17.82
C LEU A 56 -9.05 7.67 18.65
N GLN A 57 -9.15 8.28 19.83
CA GLN A 57 -10.35 8.24 20.66
C GLN A 57 -11.59 8.73 19.90
N SER A 58 -11.48 9.85 19.17
CA SER A 58 -12.63 10.43 18.46
C SER A 58 -13.13 9.56 17.31
N VAL A 59 -12.23 8.82 16.63
CA VAL A 59 -12.59 7.97 15.47
C VAL A 59 -12.73 6.50 15.82
N TRP A 60 -12.47 6.08 17.06
CA TRP A 60 -12.40 4.66 17.42
C TRP A 60 -13.72 3.91 17.22
N GLY A 61 -14.85 4.61 17.41
CA GLY A 61 -16.18 4.06 17.10
C GLY A 61 -16.33 3.69 15.62
N ASP A 62 -15.75 4.48 14.72
CA ASP A 62 -15.76 4.21 13.28
C ASP A 62 -14.82 3.06 12.91
N VAL A 63 -13.66 2.98 13.56
CA VAL A 63 -12.70 1.87 13.41
C VAL A 63 -13.35 0.56 13.80
N LYS A 64 -14.03 0.51 14.95
CA LYS A 64 -14.79 -0.66 15.41
C LYS A 64 -15.85 -1.08 14.39
N ARG A 65 -16.63 -0.14 13.86
CA ARG A 65 -17.67 -0.43 12.86
C ARG A 65 -17.09 -0.98 11.56
N ALA A 66 -15.99 -0.41 11.08
CA ALA A 66 -15.34 -0.87 9.85
C ALA A 66 -14.77 -2.29 9.98
N LEU A 67 -14.15 -2.62 11.11
CA LEU A 67 -13.58 -3.96 11.36
C LEU A 67 -14.64 -5.01 11.74
N ALA A 68 -15.75 -4.58 12.37
CA ALA A 68 -16.85 -5.46 12.71
C ALA A 68 -17.54 -6.08 11.47
N ALA A 69 -17.53 -5.38 10.33
CA ALA A 69 -18.01 -5.91 9.05
C ALA A 69 -17.25 -7.16 8.58
N TYR A 70 -16.03 -7.37 9.07
CA TYR A 70 -15.19 -8.53 8.78
C TYR A 70 -15.04 -9.46 9.99
N HIS A 71 -15.85 -9.27 11.04
CA HIS A 71 -15.76 -10.01 12.30
C HIS A 71 -14.39 -9.94 13.00
N ILE A 72 -13.66 -8.84 12.81
CA ILE A 72 -12.42 -8.55 13.54
C ILE A 72 -12.73 -7.74 14.79
N LYS A 73 -12.20 -8.18 15.93
CA LYS A 73 -12.27 -7.41 17.18
C LYS A 73 -11.08 -6.44 17.23
N CYS A 74 -11.29 -5.24 17.78
CA CYS A 74 -10.21 -4.28 18.00
C CYS A 74 -10.33 -3.57 19.35
N GLU A 75 -9.18 -3.27 19.95
CA GLU A 75 -9.04 -2.63 21.25
C GLU A 75 -8.04 -1.47 21.18
N LEU A 76 -8.32 -0.41 21.95
CA LEU A 76 -7.49 0.78 22.06
C LEU A 76 -7.10 0.94 23.53
N ASP A 77 -5.82 0.75 23.82
CA ASP A 77 -5.25 0.98 25.13
C ASP A 77 -4.62 2.37 25.20
N LEU A 78 -5.18 3.21 26.07
CA LEU A 78 -4.73 4.58 26.29
C LEU A 78 -3.60 4.67 27.32
N VAL A 79 -3.45 3.66 28.18
CA VAL A 79 -2.41 3.59 29.21
C VAL A 79 -1.10 3.17 28.55
N GLU A 80 -1.12 2.08 27.78
CA GLU A 80 0.05 1.62 27.01
C GLU A 80 0.29 2.46 25.75
N GLY A 81 -0.75 3.10 25.21
CA GLY A 81 -0.68 3.80 23.93
C GLY A 81 -0.60 2.82 22.76
N SER A 82 -1.38 1.75 22.80
CA SER A 82 -1.39 0.66 21.82
C SER A 82 -2.77 0.44 21.20
N MET A 83 -2.79 -0.01 19.94
CA MET A 83 -3.99 -0.48 19.25
C MET A 83 -3.79 -1.95 18.91
N THR A 84 -4.81 -2.77 19.17
CA THR A 84 -4.74 -4.22 18.95
C THR A 84 -5.92 -4.70 18.11
N VAL A 85 -5.67 -5.63 17.21
CA VAL A 85 -6.69 -6.36 16.42
C VAL A 85 -6.59 -7.85 16.67
N PHE A 86 -7.73 -8.53 16.65
CA PHE A 86 -7.86 -9.96 16.91
C PHE A 86 -8.83 -10.59 15.91
N THR A 87 -8.48 -11.77 15.39
CA THR A 87 -9.47 -12.60 14.68
C THR A 87 -10.45 -13.21 15.67
N THR A 88 -11.68 -13.44 15.21
CA THR A 88 -12.68 -14.20 15.93
C THR A 88 -13.01 -15.50 15.18
N LYS A 89 -13.72 -16.42 15.84
CA LYS A 89 -14.25 -17.65 15.21
C LYS A 89 -15.20 -17.38 14.03
N LYS A 90 -15.71 -16.15 13.90
CA LYS A 90 -16.59 -15.73 12.80
C LYS A 90 -15.84 -15.03 11.67
N THR A 91 -14.54 -14.77 11.83
CA THR A 91 -13.73 -14.19 10.75
C THR A 91 -13.72 -15.14 9.58
N TRP A 92 -14.11 -14.65 8.42
CA TRP A 92 -14.26 -15.48 7.24
C TRP A 92 -13.07 -15.40 6.30
N ASP A 93 -12.51 -14.20 6.10
CA ASP A 93 -11.27 -14.02 5.34
C ASP A 93 -10.05 -14.22 6.27
N PRO A 94 -9.17 -15.19 6.04
CA PRO A 94 -7.94 -15.34 6.83
C PRO A 94 -6.93 -14.20 6.61
N TYR A 95 -6.96 -13.50 5.48
CA TYR A 95 -6.01 -12.45 5.12
C TYR A 95 -6.40 -11.07 5.67
N ILE A 96 -7.68 -10.82 5.96
CA ILE A 96 -8.19 -9.52 6.42
C ILE A 96 -7.52 -9.02 7.70
N ILE A 97 -7.03 -9.91 8.57
CA ILE A 97 -6.29 -9.51 9.78
C ILE A 97 -4.97 -8.79 9.45
N ILE A 98 -4.33 -9.14 8.34
CA ILE A 98 -3.11 -8.49 7.85
C ILE A 98 -3.43 -7.06 7.38
N LYS A 99 -4.55 -6.88 6.67
CA LYS A 99 -5.05 -5.55 6.28
C LYS A 99 -5.46 -4.71 7.49
N ALA A 100 -6.11 -5.30 8.48
CA ALA A 100 -6.49 -4.64 9.73
C ALA A 100 -5.27 -4.15 10.51
N ARG A 101 -4.21 -4.98 10.62
CA ARG A 101 -2.92 -4.58 11.18
C ARG A 101 -2.32 -3.40 10.43
N ASP A 102 -2.36 -3.42 9.10
CA ASP A 102 -1.79 -2.36 8.28
C ASP A 102 -2.60 -1.06 8.39
N MET A 103 -3.92 -1.14 8.53
CA MET A 103 -4.78 0.00 8.90
C MET A 103 -4.34 0.64 10.22
N LEU A 104 -4.11 -0.17 11.27
CA LEU A 104 -3.62 0.34 12.56
C LEU A 104 -2.27 1.03 12.44
N LYS A 105 -1.33 0.46 11.67
CA LYS A 105 -0.03 1.09 11.39
C LYS A 105 -0.19 2.44 10.69
N LEU A 106 -1.10 2.57 9.73
CA LEU A 106 -1.38 3.83 9.06
C LEU A 106 -1.96 4.88 10.02
N LEU A 107 -2.89 4.49 10.89
CA LEU A 107 -3.46 5.35 11.92
C LEU A 107 -2.39 5.86 12.90
N ALA A 108 -1.46 4.99 13.30
CA ALA A 108 -0.31 5.33 14.15
C ALA A 108 0.66 6.30 13.45
N ARG A 109 0.75 6.25 12.11
CA ARG A 109 1.49 7.21 11.27
C ARG A 109 0.63 8.40 10.81
N SER A 110 -0.37 8.74 11.62
CA SER A 110 -1.24 9.91 11.48
C SER A 110 -1.98 10.05 10.16
N VAL A 111 -2.16 8.94 9.44
CA VAL A 111 -3.09 8.89 8.32
C VAL A 111 -4.51 9.06 8.87
N PRO A 112 -5.36 9.90 8.26
CA PRO A 112 -6.76 10.02 8.63
C PRO A 112 -7.53 8.71 8.39
N PHE A 113 -8.47 8.38 9.27
CA PHE A 113 -9.29 7.18 9.19
C PHE A 113 -10.00 6.99 7.83
N PRO A 114 -10.62 8.02 7.20
CA PRO A 114 -11.27 7.84 5.90
C PRO A 114 -10.34 7.35 4.79
N GLN A 115 -9.05 7.64 4.90
CA GLN A 115 -8.03 7.22 3.95
C GLN A 115 -7.38 5.89 4.37
N ALA A 116 -7.21 5.66 5.67
CA ALA A 116 -6.68 4.41 6.20
C ALA A 116 -7.63 3.23 5.94
N LYS A 117 -8.95 3.40 6.09
CA LYS A 117 -9.95 2.33 5.90
C LYS A 117 -9.94 1.71 4.50
N ARG A 118 -9.45 2.44 3.50
CA ARG A 118 -9.36 1.97 2.11
C ARG A 118 -8.48 0.73 1.98
N ILE A 119 -7.54 0.51 2.91
CA ILE A 119 -6.67 -0.68 2.93
C ILE A 119 -7.43 -1.99 3.13
N LEU A 120 -8.69 -1.93 3.57
CA LEU A 120 -9.54 -3.11 3.72
C LEU A 120 -10.03 -3.62 2.35
N GLU A 121 -10.06 -2.77 1.32
CA GLU A 121 -10.38 -3.13 -0.07
C GLU A 121 -9.27 -4.02 -0.68
N ASP A 122 -9.60 -4.87 -1.66
CA ASP A 122 -8.64 -5.85 -2.22
C ASP A 122 -7.56 -5.24 -3.10
N ASP A 123 -7.90 -4.23 -3.90
CA ASP A 123 -6.96 -3.60 -4.84
C ASP A 123 -6.12 -2.48 -4.22
N VAL A 124 -6.33 -2.20 -2.93
CA VAL A 124 -5.64 -1.14 -2.21
C VAL A 124 -4.61 -1.74 -1.28
N PHE A 125 -3.38 -1.26 -1.43
CA PHE A 125 -2.25 -1.66 -0.62
C PHE A 125 -1.68 -0.43 0.07
N CYS A 126 -0.79 -0.65 1.03
CA CYS A 126 -0.08 0.42 1.69
C CYS A 126 1.40 0.10 1.84
N ASP A 127 2.18 1.16 2.00
CA ASP A 127 3.60 1.07 2.24
C ASP A 127 4.07 2.22 3.12
N ILE A 128 4.86 1.90 4.14
CA ILE A 128 5.41 2.87 5.08
C ILE A 128 6.92 2.92 4.87
N VAL A 129 7.37 3.89 4.08
CA VAL A 129 8.76 4.08 3.73
C VAL A 129 9.48 4.79 4.87
N LYS A 130 10.45 4.12 5.49
CA LYS A 130 11.32 4.73 6.51
C LYS A 130 12.36 5.62 5.82
N ILE A 131 12.22 6.93 6.01
CA ILE A 131 13.18 7.93 5.51
C ILE A 131 14.18 8.38 6.58
N GLY A 132 13.90 8.09 7.86
CA GLY A 132 14.81 8.34 8.98
C GLY A 132 16.06 7.47 8.92
N GLY A 133 17.22 8.06 9.22
CA GLY A 133 18.51 7.38 9.22
C GLY A 133 19.22 7.32 7.88
N ILE A 134 18.56 7.70 6.77
CA ILE A 134 19.21 7.77 5.44
C ILE A 134 20.30 8.85 5.43
N LEU A 135 20.06 9.96 6.12
CA LEU A 135 21.02 11.06 6.27
C LEU A 135 21.48 11.17 7.72
N ARG A 136 22.80 11.30 7.92
CA ARG A 136 23.39 11.61 9.23
C ARG A 136 23.11 13.06 9.65
N ASN A 137 23.09 13.99 8.70
CA ASN A 137 22.88 15.41 8.98
C ASN A 137 21.38 15.75 9.04
N LYS A 138 20.92 16.21 10.21
CA LYS A 138 19.52 16.55 10.50
C LYS A 138 18.99 17.71 9.66
N GLU A 139 19.78 18.74 9.40
CA GLU A 139 19.36 19.89 8.58
C GLU A 139 19.16 19.50 7.12
N LYS A 140 20.10 18.73 6.56
CA LYS A 140 19.96 18.20 5.19
C LYS A 140 18.74 17.28 5.09
N PHE A 141 18.47 16.47 6.11
CA PHE A 141 17.27 15.65 6.19
C PHE A 141 15.99 16.50 6.14
N VAL A 142 15.89 17.53 6.99
CA VAL A 142 14.71 18.43 7.00
C VAL A 142 14.54 19.12 5.65
N LYS A 143 15.62 19.61 5.03
CA LYS A 143 15.58 20.24 3.70
C LYS A 143 15.13 19.27 2.60
N ARG A 144 15.61 18.02 2.59
CA ARG A 144 15.20 16.99 1.60
C ARG A 144 13.76 16.52 1.83
N ARG A 145 13.33 16.36 3.08
CA ARG A 145 11.94 16.06 3.43
C ARG A 145 11.00 17.20 3.00
N GLN A 146 11.39 18.45 3.24
CA GLN A 146 10.60 19.60 2.80
C GLN A 146 10.54 19.70 1.27
N ARG A 147 11.64 19.37 0.58
CA ARG A 147 11.68 19.28 -0.90
C ARG A 147 10.70 18.24 -1.45
N LEU A 148 10.56 17.08 -0.79
CA LEU A 148 9.58 16.05 -1.16
C LEU A 148 8.15 16.58 -1.07
N VAL A 149 7.83 17.35 -0.02
CA VAL A 149 6.52 17.98 0.16
C VAL A 149 6.29 19.08 -0.87
N GLY A 150 7.31 19.91 -1.11
CA GLY A 150 7.23 21.07 -1.98
C GLY A 150 6.59 22.30 -1.31
N PRO A 151 6.64 23.47 -1.98
CA PRO A 151 5.98 24.68 -1.49
C PRO A 151 4.46 24.46 -1.45
N GLY A 152 3.84 24.69 -0.29
CA GLY A 152 2.39 24.47 -0.10
C GLY A 152 1.91 23.03 -0.32
N GLY A 153 2.81 22.03 -0.36
CA GLY A 153 2.43 20.64 -0.66
C GLY A 153 2.23 20.32 -2.14
N SER A 154 2.57 21.25 -3.05
CA SER A 154 2.37 21.11 -4.50
C SER A 154 3.07 19.89 -5.12
N THR A 155 4.35 19.65 -4.79
CA THR A 155 5.11 18.49 -5.28
C THR A 155 4.45 17.18 -4.87
N LEU A 156 4.07 17.07 -3.58
CA LEU A 156 3.43 15.89 -3.06
C LEU A 156 2.07 15.68 -3.74
N LYS A 157 1.29 16.75 -3.92
CA LYS A 157 -0.02 16.66 -4.59
C LYS A 157 0.10 16.24 -6.05
N ALA A 158 1.12 16.72 -6.77
CA ALA A 158 1.41 16.27 -8.13
C ALA A 158 1.74 14.76 -8.17
N LEU A 159 2.55 14.27 -7.23
CA LEU A 159 2.87 12.85 -7.12
C LEU A 159 1.62 12.00 -6.83
N GLU A 160 0.72 12.45 -5.95
CA GLU A 160 -0.55 11.77 -5.70
C GLU A 160 -1.39 11.63 -6.97
N LEU A 161 -1.52 12.71 -7.75
CA LEU A 161 -2.32 12.72 -8.98
C LEU A 161 -1.72 11.86 -10.09
N LEU A 162 -0.39 11.84 -10.20
CA LEU A 162 0.32 11.06 -11.20
C LEU A 162 0.31 9.56 -10.87
N THR A 163 0.51 9.21 -9.60
CA THR A 163 0.58 7.80 -9.15
C THR A 163 -0.77 7.21 -8.75
N ARG A 164 -1.82 8.04 -8.61
CA ARG A 164 -3.13 7.69 -8.04
C ARG A 164 -3.03 7.11 -6.62
N CYS A 165 -1.97 7.46 -5.90
CA CYS A 165 -1.76 7.10 -4.51
C CYS A 165 -2.10 8.28 -3.60
N TYR A 166 -2.43 7.98 -2.36
CA TYR A 166 -2.38 8.94 -1.27
C TYR A 166 -0.99 8.88 -0.63
N ILE A 167 -0.37 10.03 -0.38
CA ILE A 167 0.98 10.11 0.18
C ILE A 167 0.95 11.02 1.41
N LEU A 168 1.46 10.57 2.53
CA LEU A 168 1.57 11.38 3.75
C LEU A 168 2.98 11.32 4.30
N THR A 169 3.67 12.46 4.28
CA THR A 169 4.99 12.60 4.87
C THR A 169 4.85 13.02 6.33
N GLN A 170 5.24 12.16 7.26
CA GLN A 170 5.19 12.46 8.69
C GLN A 170 6.47 12.03 9.42
N GLY A 171 7.11 12.99 10.09
CA GLY A 171 8.27 12.71 10.93
C GLY A 171 9.41 12.09 10.13
N GLN A 172 9.67 10.80 10.38
CA GLN A 172 10.73 9.99 9.75
C GLN A 172 10.20 8.92 8.80
N THR A 173 8.91 8.97 8.46
CA THR A 173 8.25 7.99 7.59
C THR A 173 7.42 8.70 6.53
N VAL A 174 7.25 8.04 5.38
CA VAL A 174 6.30 8.44 4.34
C VAL A 174 5.33 7.28 4.16
N SER A 175 4.05 7.52 4.45
CA SER A 175 2.98 6.55 4.25
C SER A 175 2.41 6.71 2.85
N ILE A 176 2.27 5.62 2.11
CA ILE A 176 1.75 5.58 0.74
C ILE A 176 0.60 4.58 0.72
N ILE A 177 -0.54 4.94 0.13
CA ILE A 177 -1.72 4.07 0.00
C ILE A 177 -2.20 4.12 -1.44
N GLY A 178 -2.36 2.97 -2.09
CA GLY A 178 -2.81 2.90 -3.48
C GLY A 178 -2.57 1.54 -4.11
N SER A 179 -2.52 1.49 -5.45
CA SER A 179 -2.22 0.26 -6.19
C SER A 179 -0.74 -0.11 -6.07
N ILE A 180 -0.41 -1.40 -6.26
CA ILE A 180 0.97 -1.89 -6.19
C ILE A 180 1.88 -1.15 -7.19
N LYS A 181 1.40 -0.89 -8.41
CA LYS A 181 2.15 -0.15 -9.43
C LYS A 181 2.46 1.28 -8.97
N GLY A 182 1.44 1.99 -8.48
CA GLY A 182 1.59 3.35 -7.97
C GLY A 182 2.52 3.43 -6.76
N ILE A 183 2.41 2.47 -5.82
CA ILE A 183 3.27 2.39 -4.63
C ILE A 183 4.73 2.18 -5.02
N LYS A 184 5.05 1.26 -5.95
CA LYS A 184 6.44 1.03 -6.39
C LYS A 184 7.07 2.28 -6.98
N ILE A 185 6.32 3.02 -7.79
CA ILE A 185 6.76 4.30 -8.37
C ILE A 185 6.99 5.32 -7.25
N ALA A 186 5.99 5.52 -6.39
CA ALA A 186 6.06 6.50 -5.30
C ALA A 186 7.23 6.21 -4.33
N ARG A 187 7.43 4.93 -3.94
CA ARG A 187 8.56 4.50 -3.10
C ARG A 187 9.90 4.90 -3.73
N ARG A 188 10.11 4.58 -5.01
CA ARG A 188 11.34 4.93 -5.73
C ARG A 188 11.62 6.43 -5.65
N ILE A 189 10.62 7.25 -5.93
CA ILE A 189 10.73 8.72 -5.90
C ILE A 189 11.06 9.23 -4.50
N VAL A 190 10.44 8.66 -3.46
CA VAL A 190 10.71 9.04 -2.06
C VAL A 190 12.16 8.71 -1.68
N GLU A 191 12.62 7.50 -2.00
CA GLU A 191 13.99 7.06 -1.72
C GLU A 191 15.03 7.89 -2.49
N ASP A 192 14.80 8.15 -3.77
CA ASP A 192 15.68 8.95 -4.63
C ASP A 192 15.72 10.42 -4.19
N CYS A 193 14.58 10.98 -3.77
CA CYS A 193 14.52 12.31 -3.17
C CYS A 193 15.40 12.41 -1.92
N MET A 194 15.42 11.36 -1.10
CA MET A 194 16.30 11.28 0.06
C MET A 194 17.77 11.07 -0.34
N LYS A 195 18.06 10.48 -1.51
CA LYS A 195 19.42 10.32 -2.09
C LYS A 195 19.92 11.53 -2.89
N ASN A 196 19.29 12.71 -2.74
CA ASN A 196 19.65 13.98 -3.38
C ASN A 196 19.16 14.19 -4.82
N ILE A 197 18.35 13.29 -5.37
CA ILE A 197 17.73 13.51 -6.67
C ILE A 197 16.51 14.43 -6.46
N HIS A 198 16.30 15.42 -7.33
CA HIS A 198 15.14 16.31 -7.16
C HIS A 198 13.85 15.62 -7.66
N PRO A 199 12.74 15.60 -6.89
CA PRO A 199 11.52 14.90 -7.29
C PRO A 199 10.90 15.42 -8.59
N VAL A 200 11.21 16.66 -8.97
CA VAL A 200 10.78 17.27 -10.26
C VAL A 200 11.24 16.45 -11.46
N TYR A 201 12.42 15.80 -11.42
CA TYR A 201 12.87 14.96 -12.53
C TYR A 201 11.92 13.76 -12.74
N HIS A 202 11.54 13.08 -11.66
CA HIS A 202 10.57 11.99 -11.73
C HIS A 202 9.16 12.48 -12.07
N ILE A 203 8.75 13.65 -11.61
CA ILE A 203 7.45 14.23 -11.99
C ILE A 203 7.42 14.46 -13.51
N LYS A 204 8.47 15.04 -14.08
CA LYS A 204 8.59 15.21 -15.55
C LYS A 204 8.58 13.88 -16.28
N GLU A 205 9.36 12.90 -15.79
CA GLU A 205 9.37 11.54 -16.34
C GLU A 205 7.97 10.91 -16.34
N LEU A 206 7.23 11.01 -15.24
CA LEU A 206 5.87 10.49 -15.11
C LEU A 206 4.86 11.23 -15.99
N MET A 207 5.00 12.55 -16.13
CA MET A 207 4.15 13.33 -17.04
C MET A 207 4.37 12.89 -18.49
N ILE A 208 5.63 12.74 -18.91
CA ILE A 208 5.98 12.28 -20.26
C ILE A 208 5.45 10.87 -20.49
N LYS A 209 5.68 9.93 -19.56
CA LYS A 209 5.16 8.56 -19.64
C LYS A 209 3.64 8.53 -19.78
N ARG A 210 2.93 9.36 -19.02
CA ARG A 210 1.47 9.43 -19.05
C ARG A 210 0.92 10.05 -20.33
N GLU A 211 1.63 11.00 -20.95
CA GLU A 211 1.26 11.50 -22.28
C GLU A 211 1.53 10.44 -23.35
N LEU A 212 2.69 9.78 -23.31
CA LEU A 212 3.04 8.70 -24.25
C LEU A 212 2.11 7.48 -24.14
N GLU A 213 1.59 7.17 -22.95
CA GLU A 213 0.58 6.11 -22.76
C GLU A 213 -0.73 6.38 -23.54
N LYS A 214 -1.02 7.64 -23.90
CA LYS A 214 -2.17 7.98 -24.74
C LYS A 214 -1.92 7.67 -26.21
N ASP A 215 -0.67 7.75 -26.67
CA ASP A 215 -0.29 7.52 -28.06
C ASP A 215 -0.23 6.02 -28.40
N GLU A 216 -1.17 5.53 -29.21
CA GLU A 216 -1.30 4.10 -29.53
C GLU A 216 -0.08 3.50 -30.25
N THR A 217 0.68 4.32 -31.00
CA THR A 217 1.85 3.88 -31.78
C THR A 217 3.08 3.59 -30.91
N LEU A 218 3.17 4.19 -29.72
CA LEU A 218 4.35 4.12 -28.85
C LEU A 218 4.15 3.21 -27.61
N LYS A 219 2.96 2.64 -27.43
CA LYS A 219 2.62 1.78 -26.28
C LYS A 219 3.55 0.57 -26.09
N ASN A 220 4.11 0.04 -27.18
CA ASN A 220 4.91 -1.19 -27.16
C ASN A 220 6.43 -0.97 -27.30
N VAL A 221 6.90 0.28 -27.39
CA VAL A 221 8.32 0.56 -27.51
C VAL A 221 8.93 0.57 -26.10
N GLY A 222 9.82 -0.38 -25.82
CA GLY A 222 10.54 -0.43 -24.55
C GLY A 222 11.41 0.82 -24.37
N PHE A 223 11.10 1.63 -23.35
CA PHE A 223 11.88 2.83 -23.05
C PHE A 223 13.17 2.43 -22.33
N ALA A 224 14.30 2.50 -23.04
CA ALA A 224 15.63 2.30 -22.48
C ALA A 224 16.01 3.48 -21.57
N TYR A 225 16.60 3.15 -20.42
CA TYR A 225 17.21 4.08 -19.47
C TYR A 225 18.62 4.47 -19.92
#